data_AF-A0A0D0PUV3-F1
#
_entry.id   AF-A0A0D0PUV3-F1
#
_cell.length_a   1.000
_cell.length_b   1.000
_cell.length_c   1.000
_cell.angle_alpha   90.00
_cell.angle_beta   90.00
_cell.angle_gamma   90.00
#
_symmetry.space_group_name_H-M   'P 1'
#
loop_
_entity.id
_entity.type
_entity.pdbx_description
1 polymer ?
#
loop_
_entity_poly.entity_id
_entity_poly.type
_entity_poly.pdbx_seq_one_letter_code
_entity_poly.pdbx_strand_id
1 'polypeptide(L)'
;MSRTSESWRRSRYRSRYGITPEDYDRLNTEQGGLCALCDRPEENRRLAVDHDHETGKVRALLCSRCNTGLGNLRDDPALMLRAAVYVAKYR
;
A
#
# COMPACT_ATOMS: atom_id res chain seq x y z
N MET A 1 -4.08 24.41 -7.40
CA MET A 1 -2.97 23.83 -6.60
C MET A 1 -3.41 23.76 -5.14
N SER A 2 -3.94 22.61 -4.71
CA SER A 2 -4.55 22.47 -3.37
C SER A 2 -3.48 22.43 -2.29
N ARG A 3 -3.34 23.55 -1.55
CA ARG A 3 -2.57 23.67 -0.30
C ARG A 3 -3.25 22.85 0.81
N THR A 4 -3.19 21.53 0.72
CA THR A 4 -3.36 20.69 1.91
C THR A 4 -2.03 20.71 2.64
N SER A 5 -1.98 21.49 3.73
CA SER A 5 -0.76 21.82 4.47
C SER A 5 0.08 20.57 4.77
N GLU A 6 1.40 20.66 4.57
CA GLU A 6 2.37 19.62 4.94
C GLU A 6 2.17 19.09 6.37
N SER A 7 1.69 19.96 7.27
CA SER A 7 1.31 19.65 8.65
C SER A 7 0.22 18.57 8.75
N TRP A 8 -0.83 18.63 7.92
CA TRP A 8 -1.91 17.63 7.90
C TRP A 8 -1.41 16.26 7.42
N ARG A 9 -0.50 16.26 6.44
CA ARG A 9 0.16 15.04 5.94
C ARG A 9 1.05 14.42 7.02
N ARG A 10 1.91 15.23 7.67
CA ARG A 10 2.78 14.79 8.78
C ARG A 10 1.98 14.19 9.94
N SER A 11 0.87 14.82 10.31
CA SER A 11 0.00 14.33 11.39
C SER A 11 -0.66 12.99 11.04
N ARG A 12 -1.15 12.83 9.80
CA ARG A 12 -1.87 11.62 9.36
C ARG A 12 -0.98 10.38 9.22
N TYR A 13 0.25 10.52 8.70
CA TYR A 13 1.17 9.38 8.60
C TYR A 13 1.55 8.85 9.98
N ARG A 14 1.83 9.78 10.90
CA ARG A 14 2.25 9.42 12.26
C ARG A 14 1.12 8.82 13.08
N SER A 15 -0.09 9.37 13.00
CA SER A 15 -1.24 8.86 13.77
C SER A 15 -1.83 7.57 13.21
N ARG A 16 -1.74 7.34 11.90
CA ARG A 16 -2.39 6.17 11.25
C ARG A 16 -1.45 4.99 11.02
N TYR A 17 -0.16 5.26 10.73
CA TYR A 17 0.78 4.21 10.32
C TYR A 17 2.08 4.20 11.16
N GLY A 18 2.25 5.16 12.08
CA GLY A 18 3.45 5.23 12.91
C GLY A 18 4.73 5.62 12.17
N ILE A 19 4.64 6.09 10.91
CA ILE A 19 5.81 6.48 10.10
C ILE A 19 5.88 7.98 9.88
N THR A 20 7.09 8.49 9.65
CA THR A 20 7.31 9.87 9.23
C THR A 20 7.19 10.02 7.69
N PRO A 21 7.07 11.23 7.15
CA PRO A 21 7.23 11.45 5.71
C PRO A 21 8.59 10.96 5.19
N GLU A 22 9.64 11.09 5.98
CA GLU A 22 10.99 10.66 5.63
C GLU A 22 11.09 9.13 5.53
N ASP A 23 10.38 8.40 6.41
CA ASP A 23 10.23 6.93 6.30
C ASP A 23 9.48 6.53 5.03
N TYR A 24 8.42 7.27 4.67
CA TYR A 24 7.72 7.03 3.42
C TYR A 24 8.66 7.23 2.22
N ASP A 25 9.38 8.35 2.18
CA ASP A 25 10.23 8.69 1.03
C ASP A 25 11.39 7.69 0.91
N ARG A 26 11.91 7.18 2.04
CA ARG A 26 12.86 6.06 2.07
C ARG A 26 12.25 4.80 1.43
N LEU A 27 11.07 4.36 1.88
CA LEU A 27 10.39 3.18 1.30
C LEU A 27 10.13 3.36 -0.20
N ASN A 28 9.68 4.55 -0.61
CA ASN A 28 9.42 4.84 -2.01
C ASN A 28 10.70 4.77 -2.86
N THR A 29 11.82 5.23 -2.31
CA THR A 29 13.13 5.17 -2.99
C THR A 29 13.65 3.74 -3.05
N GLU A 30 13.58 2.99 -1.95
CA GLU A 30 13.97 1.57 -1.90
C GLU A 30 13.17 0.70 -2.88
N GLN A 31 11.90 1.04 -3.09
CA GLN A 31 11.01 0.37 -4.06
C GLN A 31 11.14 0.90 -5.51
N GLY A 32 12.01 1.87 -5.76
CA GLY A 32 12.15 2.49 -7.09
C GLY A 32 10.89 3.25 -7.57
N GLY A 33 10.04 3.69 -6.65
CA GLY A 33 8.77 4.35 -6.96
C GLY A 33 7.68 3.42 -7.49
N LEU A 34 7.84 2.09 -7.31
CA LEU A 34 6.92 1.08 -7.82
C LEU A 34 6.14 0.40 -6.68
N CYS A 35 4.95 -0.10 -7.02
CA CYS A 35 4.17 -0.96 -6.14
C CYS A 35 4.94 -2.24 -5.80
N ALA A 36 5.16 -2.52 -4.51
CA ALA A 36 5.88 -3.71 -4.07
C ALA A 36 5.20 -5.06 -4.42
N LEU A 37 3.94 -5.04 -4.89
CA LEU A 37 3.20 -6.26 -5.25
C LEU A 37 3.10 -6.51 -6.76
N CYS A 38 3.12 -5.47 -7.60
CA CYS A 38 2.92 -5.62 -9.04
C CYS A 38 3.95 -4.90 -9.92
N ASP A 39 4.93 -4.25 -9.30
CA ASP A 39 6.03 -3.54 -9.97
C ASP A 39 5.57 -2.45 -10.94
N ARG A 40 4.36 -1.92 -10.73
CA ARG A 40 3.82 -0.80 -11.52
C ARG A 40 3.85 0.50 -10.72
N PRO A 41 4.12 1.64 -11.36
CA PRO A 41 3.95 2.93 -10.72
C PRO A 41 2.47 3.20 -10.47
N GLU A 42 2.21 4.18 -9.61
CA GLU A 42 0.88 4.78 -9.47
C GLU A 42 0.84 6.06 -10.33
N GLU A 43 -0.21 6.22 -11.14
CA GLU A 43 -0.23 7.26 -12.18
C GLU A 43 -0.62 8.64 -11.63
N ASN A 44 -1.69 8.68 -10.84
CA ASN A 44 -2.35 9.93 -10.47
C ASN A 44 -2.19 10.30 -8.99
N ARG A 45 -1.47 9.48 -8.22
CA ARG A 45 -1.31 9.68 -6.78
C ARG A 45 -0.05 8.99 -6.26
N ARG A 46 0.26 9.24 -4.99
CA ARG A 46 1.27 8.52 -4.23
C ARG A 46 0.84 7.07 -4.01
N LEU A 47 1.81 6.16 -3.95
CA LEU A 47 1.57 4.79 -3.49
C LEU A 47 0.96 4.81 -2.08
N ALA A 48 0.01 3.92 -1.83
CA ALA A 48 -0.62 3.73 -0.53
C ALA A 48 0.34 3.03 0.44
N VAL A 49 0.32 3.44 1.71
CA VAL A 49 1.02 2.75 2.79
C VAL A 49 0.24 1.50 3.16
N ASP A 50 0.78 0.34 2.82
CA ASP A 50 0.25 -0.95 3.21
C ASP A 50 0.79 -1.32 4.59
N HIS A 51 -0.09 -1.80 5.46
CA HIS A 51 0.23 -2.13 6.84
C HIS A 51 -0.61 -3.33 7.27
N ASP A 52 -0.06 -4.08 8.20
CA ASP A 52 -0.76 -5.17 8.85
C ASP A 52 -1.85 -4.62 9.78
N HIS A 53 -3.09 -5.05 9.61
CA HIS A 53 -4.24 -4.52 10.35
C HIS A 53 -4.32 -5.00 11.81
N GLU A 54 -3.55 -6.02 12.21
CA GLU A 54 -3.52 -6.52 13.59
C GLU A 54 -2.42 -5.83 14.42
N THR A 55 -1.25 -5.66 13.82
CA THR A 55 -0.04 -5.15 14.48
C THR A 55 0.23 -3.68 14.19
N GLY A 56 -0.40 -3.11 13.16
CA GLY A 56 -0.14 -1.75 12.68
C GLY A 56 1.21 -1.58 11.98
N LYS A 57 2.00 -2.65 11.82
CA LYS A 57 3.32 -2.59 11.20
C LYS A 57 3.19 -2.31 9.70
N VAL A 58 3.89 -1.28 9.23
CA VAL A 58 3.99 -0.99 7.80
C VAL A 58 4.72 -2.14 7.09
N ARG A 59 4.12 -2.64 6.01
CA ARG A 59 4.68 -3.70 5.16
C ARG A 59 5.46 -3.09 4.00
N ALA A 60 4.79 -2.29 3.17
CA ALA A 60 5.36 -1.69 1.96
C ALA A 60 4.51 -0.53 1.42
N LEU A 61 4.88 0.04 0.28
CA LEU A 61 4.04 0.92 -0.52
C LEU A 61 3.42 0.18 -1.70
N LEU A 62 2.11 0.27 -1.86
CA LEU A 62 1.35 -0.40 -2.91
C LEU A 62 0.60 0.59 -3.80
N CYS A 63 0.41 0.24 -5.08
CA CYS A 63 -0.57 0.96 -5.87
C CYS A 63 -1.96 0.69 -5.30
N SER A 64 -2.86 1.64 -5.51
CA SER A 64 -4.21 1.60 -4.99
C SER A 64 -5.03 0.37 -5.38
N ARG A 65 -4.81 -0.16 -6.59
CA ARG A 65 -5.50 -1.37 -7.07
C ARG A 65 -5.07 -2.60 -6.28
N CYS A 66 -3.76 -2.75 -6.05
CA CYS A 66 -3.21 -3.83 -5.23
C CYS A 66 -3.65 -3.70 -3.77
N ASN A 67 -3.52 -2.50 -3.19
CA ASN A 67 -3.91 -2.26 -1.79
C ASN A 67 -5.41 -2.57 -1.54
N THR A 68 -6.30 -2.10 -2.42
CA THR A 68 -7.73 -2.43 -2.32
C THR A 68 -7.99 -3.92 -2.57
N GLY A 69 -7.24 -4.54 -3.47
CA GLY A 69 -7.32 -5.98 -3.72
C GLY A 69 -7.01 -6.82 -2.48
N LEU A 70 -5.95 -6.48 -1.74
CA LEU A 70 -5.62 -7.13 -0.47
C LEU A 70 -6.76 -7.00 0.54
N GLY A 71 -7.30 -5.79 0.72
CA GLY A 71 -8.44 -5.56 1.62
C GLY A 71 -9.71 -6.31 1.20
N ASN A 72 -10.01 -6.40 -0.10
CA ASN A 72 -11.16 -7.15 -0.60
C ASN A 72 -11.02 -8.67 -0.37
N LEU A 73 -9.77 -9.16 -0.34
CA LEU A 73 -9.43 -10.53 0.03
C LEU A 73 -9.12 -10.65 1.53
N ARG A 74 -9.49 -9.63 2.33
CA ARG A 74 -9.45 -9.60 3.79
C ARG A 74 -8.06 -9.81 4.38
N ASP A 75 -7.01 -9.48 3.63
CA ASP A 75 -5.63 -9.80 3.99
C ASP A 75 -5.43 -11.30 4.33
N ASP A 76 -6.29 -12.21 3.85
CA ASP A 76 -6.24 -13.65 4.13
C ASP A 76 -5.41 -14.38 3.06
N PRO A 77 -4.20 -14.88 3.38
CA PRO A 77 -3.35 -15.57 2.41
C PRO A 77 -4.01 -16.84 1.85
N ALA A 78 -4.80 -17.55 2.65
CA ALA A 78 -5.48 -18.77 2.21
C ALA A 78 -6.58 -18.44 1.18
N LEU A 79 -7.31 -17.33 1.37
CA LEU A 79 -8.27 -16.86 0.38
C LEU A 79 -7.59 -16.39 -0.90
N MET A 80 -6.46 -15.69 -0.80
CA MET A 80 -5.69 -15.24 -1.97
C MET A 80 -5.17 -16.41 -2.81
N LEU A 81 -4.66 -17.46 -2.18
CA LEU A 81 -4.22 -18.68 -2.87
C LEU A 81 -5.41 -19.37 -3.58
N ARG A 82 -6.57 -19.47 -2.91
CA ARG A 82 -7.80 -20.00 -3.54
C ARG A 82 -8.24 -19.16 -4.74
N ALA A 83 -8.17 -17.83 -4.64
CA ALA A 83 -8.50 -16.93 -5.74
C ALA A 83 -7.56 -17.12 -6.94
N ALA A 84 -6.26 -17.28 -6.69
CA ALA A 84 -5.28 -17.56 -7.74
C ALA A 84 -5.59 -18.87 -8.48
N VAL A 85 -5.85 -19.96 -7.74
CA VAL A 85 -6.25 -21.26 -8.31
C VAL A 85 -7.57 -21.14 -9.09
N TYR A 86 -8.57 -20.45 -8.54
CA TYR A 86 -9.85 -20.24 -9.21
C TYR A 86 -9.67 -19.53 -10.55
N VAL A 87 -8.93 -18.42 -10.59
CA VAL A 87 -8.68 -17.68 -11.83
C VAL A 87 -7.90 -18.54 -12.83
N ALA A 88 -6.87 -19.26 -12.39
CA ALA A 88 -6.07 -20.13 -13.25
C ALA A 88 -6.88 -21.29 -13.86
N LYS A 89 -7.95 -21.74 -13.21
CA LYS A 89 -8.85 -22.76 -13.76
C LYS A 89 -9.67 -22.28 -14.96
N TYR A 90 -9.94 -20.98 -15.06
CA TYR A 90 -10.83 -20.39 -16.07
C TYR A 90 -10.11 -19.40 -17.01
N ARG A 91 -8.78 -19.39 -17.00
CA ARG A 91 -7.93 -18.67 -17.95
C ARG A 91 -7.16 -19.67 -18.78
#